data_AF-A0A1Z8SZ96-F1
#
_entry.id   AF-A0A1Z8SZ96-F1
#
_cell.length_a   1.000
_cell.length_b   1.000
_cell.length_c   1.000
_cell.angle_alpha   90.00
_cell.angle_beta   90.00
_cell.angle_gamma   90.00
#
_symmetry.space_group_name_H-M   'P 1'
#
loop_
_entity.id
_entity.type
_entity.pdbx_description
1 polymer ?
#
loop_
_entity_poly.entity_id
_entity_poly.type
_entity_poly.pdbx_seq_one_letter_code
_entity_poly.pdbx_strand_id
1 'polypeptide(L)' 'MTIEIKLRKGEPMDRAIRRLKKRLDREGVIRDVRAKRYFEKPSDKKRIARKVAAFTQMLRTRYEKM' A
#
# COMPACT_ATOMS: atom_id res chain seq x y z
N MET A 1 -17.00 3.36 -2.24
CA MET A 1 -16.51 2.54 -3.36
C MET A 1 -16.50 1.09 -2.92
N THR A 2 -17.22 0.21 -3.61
CA THR A 2 -17.27 -1.22 -3.32
C THR A 2 -16.19 -1.95 -4.12
N ILE A 3 -15.41 -2.80 -3.46
CA ILE A 3 -14.36 -3.60 -4.11
C ILE A 3 -15.01 -4.88 -4.63
N GLU A 4 -15.38 -4.87 -5.90
CA GLU A 4 -16.01 -6.00 -6.58
C GLU A 4 -15.16 -6.53 -7.74
N ILE A 5 -15.30 -7.83 -8.01
CA ILE A 5 -14.73 -8.51 -9.18
C ILE A 5 -15.82 -9.31 -9.86
N LYS A 6 -16.03 -9.02 -11.15
CA LYS A 6 -16.92 -9.79 -12.01
C LYS A 6 -16.17 -11.02 -12.51
N LEU A 7 -16.74 -12.20 -12.25
CA LEU A 7 -16.22 -13.49 -12.72
C LEU A 7 -16.72 -13.75 -14.15
N ARG A 8 -15.87 -14.31 -15.01
CA ARG A 8 -16.29 -14.81 -16.33
C ARG A 8 -16.56 -16.31 -16.26
N LYS A 9 -17.51 -16.81 -17.04
CA LYS A 9 -17.79 -18.26 -17.13
C LYS A 9 -16.53 -18.99 -17.64
N GLY A 10 -16.10 -20.02 -16.92
CA GLY A 10 -14.87 -20.78 -17.22
C GLY A 10 -13.59 -20.26 -16.55
N GLU A 11 -13.68 -19.22 -15.70
CA GLU A 11 -12.53 -18.75 -14.95
C GLU A 11 -12.27 -19.59 -13.68
N PRO A 12 -11.04 -20.07 -13.45
CA PRO A 12 -10.70 -20.76 -12.20
C PRO A 12 -10.77 -19.79 -11.01
N MET A 13 -11.37 -20.26 -9.91
CA MET A 13 -11.61 -19.48 -8.69
C MET A 13 -10.33 -18.81 -8.15
N ASP A 14 -9.19 -19.49 -8.22
CA ASP A 14 -7.90 -18.98 -7.74
C ASP A 14 -7.46 -17.70 -8.46
N ARG A 15 -7.76 -17.60 -9.76
CA ARG A 15 -7.43 -16.40 -10.56
C ARG A 15 -8.25 -15.21 -10.09
N ALA A 16 -9.52 -15.43 -9.77
CA ALA A 16 -10.39 -14.39 -9.25
C ALA A 16 -9.94 -13.88 -7.88
N ILE A 17 -9.59 -14.79 -6.95
CA ILE A 17 -9.06 -14.45 -5.63
C ILE A 17 -7.78 -13.63 -5.77
N ARG A 18 -6.88 -14.01 -6.68
CA ARG A 18 -5.63 -13.26 -6.92
C ARG A 18 -5.89 -11.85 -7.43
N ARG A 19 -6.86 -11.65 -8.32
CA ARG A 19 -7.25 -10.30 -8.75
C ARG A 19 -7.86 -9.49 -7.62
N LEU A 20 -8.66 -10.12 -6.75
CA LEU A 20 -9.30 -9.46 -5.62
C LEU A 20 -8.25 -8.95 -4.64
N LYS A 21 -7.28 -9.80 -4.31
CA LYS A 21 -6.13 -9.43 -3.50
C LYS A 21 -5.36 -8.26 -4.12
N LYS A 22 -5.03 -8.31 -5.41
CA LYS A 22 -4.35 -7.19 -6.10
C LYS A 22 -5.16 -5.89 -6.06
N ARG A 23 -6.49 -5.95 -6.17
CA ARG A 23 -7.35 -4.77 -6.11
C ARG A 23 -7.41 -4.20 -4.69
N LEU A 24 -7.50 -5.05 -3.67
CA LEU A 24 -7.40 -4.67 -2.26
C LEU A 24 -6.05 -4.03 -1.91
N ASP A 25 -4.95 -4.59 -2.42
CA ASP A 25 -3.60 -4.06 -2.21
C ASP A 25 -3.42 -2.69 -2.90
N ARG A 26 -3.98 -2.52 -4.10
CA ARG A 26 -3.93 -1.25 -4.85
C ARG A 26 -4.72 -0.13 -4.17
N GLU A 27 -5.92 -0.45 -3.68
CA GLU A 27 -6.74 0.50 -2.93
C GLU A 27 -6.12 0.80 -1.54
N GLY A 28 -5.20 -0.03 -1.06
CA GLY A 28 -4.49 0.20 0.19
C GLY A 28 -5.36 0.07 1.45
N VAL A 29 -6.59 -0.45 1.33
CA VAL A 29 -7.57 -0.54 2.42
C VAL A 29 -6.97 -1.21 3.67
N ILE A 30 -6.23 -2.31 3.48
CA ILE A 30 -5.60 -3.03 4.59
C ILE A 30 -4.56 -2.15 5.31
N ARG A 31 -3.78 -1.37 4.55
CA ARG A 31 -2.77 -0.46 5.10
C ARG A 31 -3.45 0.67 5.88
N ASP A 32 -4.51 1.23 5.33
CA ASP A 32 -5.24 2.33 5.95
C ASP A 32 -5.95 1.90 7.22
N VAL A 33 -6.59 0.73 7.21
CA VAL A 33 -7.19 0.14 8.41
C VAL A 33 -6.13 -0.04 9.48
N ARG A 34 -4.95 -0.62 9.14
CA ARG A 34 -3.85 -0.80 10.09
C ARG A 34 -3.33 0.52 10.64
N ALA A 35 -3.17 1.54 9.80
CA ALA A 35 -2.72 2.87 10.21
C ALA A 35 -3.74 3.57 11.13
N LYS A 36 -5.04 3.30 10.97
CA LYS A 36 -6.12 3.86 11.78
C LYS A 36 -6.46 3.05 13.03
N ARG A 37 -5.81 1.91 13.29
CA ARG A 37 -6.10 1.08 14.48
C ARG A 37 -5.84 1.79 15.79
N TYR A 38 -4.87 2.70 15.81
CA TYR A 38 -4.46 3.45 16.99
C TYR A 38 -4.33 4.92 16.66
N PHE A 39 -4.48 5.78 17.67
CA PHE A 39 -4.20 7.20 17.52
C PHE A 39 -2.69 7.42 17.42
N GLU A 40 -2.27 8.07 16.35
CA GLU A 40 -0.90 8.55 16.17
C GLU A 40 -0.86 10.06 16.34
N LYS A 41 -0.01 10.55 17.26
CA LYS A 41 0.16 11.99 17.47
C LYS A 41 0.68 12.65 16.19
N PRO A 42 0.18 13.84 15.79
CA PRO A 42 0.61 14.50 14.56
C PRO A 42 2.13 14.74 14.46
N SER A 43 2.80 14.95 15.60
CA SER A 43 4.26 15.11 15.67
C SER A 43 5.00 13.83 15.29
N ASP A 44 4.51 12.66 15.72
CA ASP A 44 5.13 11.37 15.42
C ASP A 44 4.97 11.02 13.95
N LYS A 45 3.77 11.24 13.40
CA LYS A 45 3.52 11.08 11.96
C LYS A 45 4.47 11.93 11.11
N LYS A 46 4.66 13.20 11.48
CA LYS A 46 5.61 14.12 10.81
C LYS A 46 7.07 13.66 10.96
N ARG A 47 7.43 13.06 12.11
CA ARG A 47 8.78 12.54 12.36
C ARG A 47 9.07 11.31 11.49
N ILE A 48 8.14 10.37 11.41
CA ILE A 48 8.27 9.16 10.58
C ILE A 48 8.36 9.54 9.10
N ALA A 49 7.49 10.44 8.62
CA ALA A 49 7.51 10.90 7.23
C ALA A 49 8.86 11.51 6.84
N ARG A 50 9.45 12.37 7.69
CA ARG A 50 10.78 12.96 7.46
C ARG A 50 11.89 11.91 7.40
N LYS A 51 11.87 10.93 8.31
CA LYS A 51 12.86 9.84 8.30
C LYS A 51 12.81 9.03 7.01
N VAL A 52 11.60 8.65 6.57
CA VAL A 52 11.40 7.90 5.32
C VAL A 52 11.89 8.72 4.12
N ALA A 53 11.52 10.00 4.04
CA ALA A 53 11.95 10.88 2.95
C ALA A 53 13.47 11.03 2.87
N ALA A 54 14.14 11.22 4.01
CA ALA A 54 15.60 11.31 4.08
C ALA A 54 16.26 10.01 3.59
N PHE A 55 15.75 8.85 4.00
CA PHE A 55 16.25 7.55 3.56
C PHE A 55 16.04 7.34 2.05
N THR A 56 14.86 7.67 1.52
CA THR A 56 14.59 7.58 0.07
C THR A 56 15.51 8.50 -0.72
N GLN A 57 15.79 9.72 -0.24
CA GLN A 57 16.72 10.65 -0.88
C GLN A 57 18.17 10.14 -0.88
N MET A 58 18.59 9.53 0.24
CA MET A 58 19.91 8.88 0.33
C MET A 58 20.05 7.75 -0.70
N LEU A 59 19.02 6.91 -0.87
CA LEU A 59 19.05 5.85 -1.87
C LEU A 59 19.10 6.40 -3.30
N ARG A 60 18.30 7.43 -3.62
CA ARG A 60 18.31 8.07 -4.94
C ARG A 60 19.67 8.62 -5.31
N THR A 61 20.24 9.43 -4.42
CA THR A 61 21.58 10.02 -4.64
C THR A 61 22.68 8.96 -4.76
N ARG A 62 22.54 7.82 -4.08
CA ARG A 62 23.46 6.68 -4.24
C ARG A 62 23.37 6.05 -5.63
N TYR A 63 22.16 5.81 -6.15
CA TYR A 63 21.97 5.21 -7.48
C TYR A 63 22.28 6.19 -8.61
N GLU A 64 22.07 7.49 -8.44
CA GLU A 64 22.40 8.52 -9.43
C GLU A 64 23.92 8.72 -9.62
N LYS A 65 24.71 8.46 -8.57
CA LYS A 65 26.17 8.58 -8.61
C LYS A 65 26.89 7.30 -9.06
N MET A 66 26.14 6.22 -9.29
CA MET A 66 26.65 4.91 -9.73
C MET A 66 26.49 4.79 -11.24
#